data_AF-A0A1Q9SBW9-F1
#
_entry.id   AF-A0A1Q9SBW9-F1
#
_cell.length_a   1.000
_cell.length_b   1.000
_cell.length_c   1.000
_cell.angle_alpha   90.00
_cell.angle_beta   90.00
_cell.angle_gamma   90.00
#
_symmetry.space_group_name_H-M   'P 1'
#
loop_
_entity.id
_entity.type
_entity.pdbx_description
1 polymer ?
#
loop_
_entity_poly.entity_id
_entity_poly.type
_entity_poly.pdbx_seq_one_letter_code
_entity_poly.pdbx_strand_id
1 'polypeptide(L)'
;MSGPGEVGVVHRRYVPHAEAHYGGNLVDGAFGLALFGDAATHLSIVHDGHEGLFAGYSSVEFLAPVRGGDVVEVEARLTGAGARSRSVAFELRVLCRAEGPDGCSTVLGEPLLATRARGTVVVPRDYRKRG
;
A
#
# COMPACT_ATOMS: atom_id res chain seq x y z
N MET A 1 -12.77 11.64 3.60
CA MET A 1 -13.03 12.28 2.29
C MET A 1 -11.83 13.15 1.98
N SER A 2 -10.99 12.75 1.02
CA SER A 2 -9.85 13.54 0.59
C SER A 2 -10.35 14.81 -0.10
N GLY A 3 -9.79 15.96 0.26
CA GLY A 3 -10.18 17.25 -0.29
C GLY A 3 -9.90 17.36 -1.79
N PRO A 4 -10.51 18.34 -2.49
CA PRO A 4 -10.31 18.53 -3.92
C PRO A 4 -8.86 18.96 -4.18
N GLY A 5 -8.01 18.02 -4.60
CA GLY A 5 -6.60 18.26 -4.93
C GLY A 5 -5.61 17.16 -4.50
N GLU A 6 -6.01 16.26 -3.60
CA GLU A 6 -5.17 15.15 -3.15
C GLU A 6 -5.34 13.94 -4.09
N VAL A 7 -4.36 13.68 -4.95
CA VAL A 7 -4.34 12.45 -5.76
C VAL A 7 -3.88 11.30 -4.85
N GLY A 8 -4.79 10.38 -4.58
CA GLY A 8 -4.54 9.19 -3.79
C GLY A 8 -5.33 8.01 -4.32
N VAL A 9 -4.82 6.81 -4.06
CA VAL A 9 -5.49 5.55 -4.41
C VAL A 9 -5.56 4.64 -3.19
N VAL A 10 -6.62 3.86 -3.13
CA VAL A 10 -6.85 2.88 -2.07
C VAL A 10 -7.10 1.52 -2.68
N HIS A 11 -6.39 0.51 -2.20
CA HIS A 11 -6.64 -0.90 -2.50
C HIS A 11 -7.10 -1.61 -1.23
N ARG A 12 -8.01 -2.58 -1.37
CA ARG A 12 -8.41 -3.46 -0.28
C ARG A 12 -8.34 -4.89 -0.75
N ARG A 13 -7.77 -5.78 0.08
CA ARG A 13 -7.78 -7.22 -0.20
C ARG A 13 -7.82 -8.04 1.07
N TYR A 14 -8.36 -9.25 0.93
CA TYR A 14 -8.13 -10.31 1.89
C TYR A 14 -6.68 -10.79 1.79
N VAL A 15 -6.12 -11.22 2.92
CA VAL A 15 -4.79 -11.84 3.03
C VAL A 15 -4.99 -13.36 3.18
N PRO A 16 -4.84 -14.14 2.10
CA PRO A 16 -4.98 -15.59 2.18
C PRO A 16 -3.96 -16.19 3.15
N HIS A 17 -4.30 -17.32 3.78
CA HIS A 17 -3.36 -18.05 4.63
C HIS A 17 -2.08 -18.49 3.89
N ALA A 18 -2.13 -18.62 2.55
CA ALA A 18 -0.96 -18.90 1.73
C ALA A 18 0.09 -17.78 1.73
N GLU A 19 -0.26 -16.56 2.14
CA GLU A 19 0.69 -15.45 2.31
C GLU A 19 1.41 -15.49 3.68
N ALA A 20 0.97 -16.37 4.60
CA ALA A 20 1.68 -16.54 5.86
C ALA A 20 3.07 -17.12 5.61
N HIS A 21 4.09 -16.46 6.15
CA HIS A 21 5.49 -16.77 5.88
C HIS A 21 6.20 -17.33 7.12
N TYR A 22 5.85 -16.81 8.30
CA TYR A 22 6.47 -17.21 9.57
C TYR A 22 5.49 -17.97 10.47
N GLY A 23 6.04 -18.61 11.50
CA GLY A 23 5.25 -19.31 12.52
C GLY A 23 4.17 -18.43 13.15
N GLY A 24 3.02 -19.04 13.47
CA GLY A 24 1.89 -18.31 14.05
C GLY A 24 1.06 -17.53 13.03
N ASN A 25 1.07 -17.94 11.75
CA ASN A 25 0.28 -17.34 10.67
C ASN A 25 0.66 -15.86 10.38
N LEU A 26 1.93 -15.52 10.65
CA LEU A 26 2.47 -14.18 10.45
C LEU A 26 2.94 -14.00 9.00
N VAL A 27 2.48 -12.92 8.38
CA VAL A 27 2.86 -12.52 7.02
C VAL A 27 4.12 -11.68 7.07
N ASP A 28 5.02 -11.86 6.11
CA ASP A 28 6.26 -11.08 6.06
C ASP A 28 6.01 -9.63 5.62
N GLY A 29 6.97 -8.75 5.94
CA GLY A 29 6.87 -7.33 5.59
C GLY A 29 6.95 -7.05 4.09
N ALA A 30 7.54 -7.94 3.29
CA ALA A 30 7.66 -7.75 1.85
C ALA A 30 6.29 -7.86 1.15
N PHE A 31 5.36 -8.63 1.70
CA PHE A 31 3.95 -8.61 1.27
C PHE A 31 3.38 -7.20 1.24
N GLY A 32 3.53 -6.43 2.32
CA GLY A 32 3.05 -5.05 2.39
C GLY A 32 3.75 -4.14 1.38
N LEU A 33 5.05 -4.33 1.17
CA LEU A 33 5.81 -3.56 0.18
C LEU A 33 5.42 -3.87 -1.26
N ALA A 34 5.04 -5.12 -1.57
CA ALA A 34 4.51 -5.48 -2.88
C ALA A 34 3.20 -4.72 -3.16
N LEU A 35 2.28 -4.67 -2.18
CA LEU A 35 1.04 -3.91 -2.32
C LEU A 35 1.28 -2.41 -2.47
N PHE A 36 2.29 -1.84 -1.79
CA PHE A 36 2.69 -0.45 -2.01
C PHE A 36 3.22 -0.22 -3.43
N GLY A 37 3.92 -1.19 -4.02
CA GLY A 37 4.32 -1.16 -5.42
C GLY A 37 3.12 -1.05 -6.36
N ASP A 38 2.14 -1.94 -6.22
CA ASP A 38 0.92 -1.94 -7.03
C ASP A 38 0.11 -0.64 -6.87
N ALA A 39 -0.03 -0.15 -5.64
CA ALA A 39 -0.71 1.11 -5.35
C ALA A 39 0.04 2.31 -5.94
N ALA A 40 1.37 2.32 -5.91
CA ALA A 40 2.17 3.38 -6.51
C ALA A 40 2.09 3.38 -8.05
N THR A 41 2.04 2.20 -8.66
CA THR A 41 1.80 2.05 -10.09
C THR A 41 0.42 2.56 -10.46
N HIS A 42 -0.63 2.18 -9.73
CA HIS A 42 -1.98 2.70 -9.93
C HIS A 42 -2.03 4.23 -9.78
N LEU A 43 -1.41 4.77 -8.73
CA LEU A 43 -1.31 6.22 -8.52
C LEU A 43 -0.63 6.93 -9.71
N SER A 44 0.45 6.33 -10.24
CA SER A 44 1.19 6.89 -11.38
C SER A 44 0.38 6.83 -12.68
N ILE A 45 -0.40 5.75 -12.90
CA ILE A 45 -1.32 5.68 -14.05
C ILE A 45 -2.36 6.79 -13.97
N VAL A 46 -2.97 7.02 -12.81
CA VAL A 46 -3.98 8.07 -12.64
C VAL A 46 -3.36 9.47 -12.81
N HIS A 47 -2.22 9.70 -12.17
CA HIS A 47 -1.58 11.03 -12.17
C HIS A 47 -0.91 11.35 -13.51
N ASP A 48 -0.10 10.43 -14.04
CA ASP A 48 0.78 10.64 -15.18
C ASP A 48 0.31 9.91 -16.47
N GLY A 49 -0.59 8.92 -16.37
CA GLY A 49 -0.92 8.03 -17.49
C GLY A 49 0.15 6.99 -17.79
N HIS A 50 1.09 6.78 -16.86
CA HIS A 50 2.23 5.88 -17.01
C HIS A 50 2.43 5.09 -15.70
N GLU A 51 2.86 3.84 -15.79
CA GLU A 51 3.05 2.97 -14.61
C GLU A 51 4.13 3.47 -13.64
N GLY A 52 5.09 4.22 -14.18
CA GLY A 52 6.23 4.73 -13.43
C GLY A 52 7.21 3.61 -13.07
N LEU A 53 8.34 3.99 -12.50
CA LEU A 53 9.35 3.07 -12.01
C LEU A 53 9.63 3.39 -10.55
N PHE A 54 9.41 2.42 -9.67
CA PHE A 54 9.66 2.59 -8.25
C PHE A 54 11.18 2.70 -8.02
N ALA A 55 11.66 3.87 -7.60
CA ALA A 55 13.09 4.14 -7.45
C ALA A 55 13.62 3.70 -6.08
N GLY A 56 12.77 3.74 -5.05
CA GLY A 56 13.13 3.27 -3.72
C GLY A 56 12.31 3.92 -2.62
N TYR A 57 12.54 3.45 -1.39
CA TYR A 57 11.97 4.00 -0.17
C TYR A 57 12.97 4.89 0.54
N SER A 58 12.52 6.01 1.09
CA SER A 58 13.29 6.80 2.06
C SER A 58 13.05 6.34 3.50
N SER A 59 11.91 5.71 3.77
CA SER A 59 11.62 5.06 5.05
C SER A 59 10.58 3.96 4.90
N VAL A 60 10.71 2.92 5.71
CA VAL A 60 9.73 1.86 5.92
C VAL A 60 9.69 1.56 7.42
N GLU A 61 8.49 1.57 7.99
CA GLU A 61 8.24 1.30 9.40
C GLU A 61 7.21 0.17 9.51
N PHE A 62 7.60 -0.96 10.10
CA PHE A 62 6.69 -2.06 10.43
C PHE A 62 6.20 -1.87 11.87
N LEU A 63 4.93 -1.51 12.04
CA LEU A 63 4.37 -1.02 13.30
C LEU A 63 3.49 -2.06 13.99
N ALA A 64 2.84 -2.94 13.22
CA ALA A 64 2.01 -4.01 13.75
C ALA A 64 1.99 -5.21 12.79
N PRO A 65 1.70 -6.43 13.28
CA PRO A 65 1.72 -7.63 12.44
C PRO A 65 0.54 -7.68 11.47
N VAL A 66 0.79 -8.17 10.26
CA VAL A 66 -0.22 -8.65 9.32
C VAL A 66 -0.27 -10.18 9.38
N ARG A 67 -1.46 -10.77 9.31
CA ARG A 67 -1.68 -12.21 9.43
C ARG A 67 -2.52 -12.73 8.29
N GLY A 68 -2.39 -14.02 7.98
CA GLY A 68 -3.38 -14.70 7.13
C GLY A 68 -4.77 -14.60 7.77
N GLY A 69 -5.79 -14.29 6.99
CA GLY A 69 -7.12 -14.01 7.50
C GLY A 69 -7.41 -12.52 7.77
N ASP A 70 -6.41 -11.65 7.66
CA ASP A 70 -6.65 -10.21 7.72
C ASP A 70 -7.34 -9.70 6.44
N VAL A 71 -8.18 -8.67 6.59
CA VAL A 71 -8.54 -7.78 5.47
C VAL A 71 -7.72 -6.52 5.63
N VAL A 72 -6.93 -6.18 4.62
CA VAL A 72 -6.03 -5.01 4.64
C VAL A 72 -6.48 -3.94 3.66
N GLU A 73 -6.21 -2.70 4.03
CA GLU A 73 -6.33 -1.52 3.19
C GLU A 73 -4.93 -0.92 2.97
N VAL A 74 -4.62 -0.62 1.72
CA VAL A 74 -3.40 0.06 1.33
C VAL A 74 -3.77 1.40 0.72
N GLU A 75 -3.26 2.48 1.31
CA GLU A 75 -3.37 3.83 0.77
C GLU A 75 -2.02 4.26 0.21
N ALA A 76 -2.01 4.79 -1.01
CA ALA A 76 -0.88 5.50 -1.60
C ALA A 76 -1.30 6.92 -1.95
N ARG A 77 -0.57 7.90 -1.43
CA ARG A 77 -0.90 9.32 -1.55
C ARG A 77 0.26 10.10 -2.14
N LEU A 78 0.00 10.86 -3.20
CA LEU A 78 0.99 11.77 -3.77
C LEU A 78 1.24 12.92 -2.78
N THR A 79 2.50 13.09 -2.38
CA THR A 79 2.95 14.14 -1.44
C THR A 79 3.84 15.19 -2.09
N GLY A 80 4.33 14.93 -3.31
CA GLY A 80 5.08 15.90 -4.09
C GLY A 80 5.33 15.41 -5.51
N ALA A 81 5.39 16.34 -6.46
CA ALA A 81 5.70 16.06 -7.85
C ALA A 81 6.82 16.98 -8.35
N GLY A 82 7.96 16.40 -8.71
CA GLY A 82 9.04 17.08 -9.40
C GLY A 82 8.94 16.93 -10.92
N ALA A 83 9.99 17.31 -11.64
CA ALA A 83 10.03 17.18 -13.10
C ALA A 83 9.83 15.74 -13.60
N ARG A 84 10.41 14.76 -12.88
CA ARG A 84 10.29 13.33 -13.20
C ARG A 84 9.98 12.44 -12.00
N SER A 85 9.99 13.00 -10.78
CA SER A 85 9.84 12.25 -9.53
C SER A 85 8.47 12.48 -8.92
N ARG A 86 7.94 11.47 -8.25
CA ARG A 86 6.73 11.50 -7.44
C ARG A 86 7.09 11.00 -6.05
N SER A 87 6.93 11.86 -5.05
CA SER A 87 7.05 11.47 -3.65
C SER A 87 5.70 10.94 -3.18
N VAL A 88 5.68 9.75 -2.59
CA VAL A 88 4.45 9.05 -2.22
C VAL A 88 4.54 8.62 -0.76
N ALA A 89 3.48 8.89 0.00
CA ALA A 89 3.28 8.35 1.34
C ALA A 89 2.38 7.11 1.25
N PHE A 90 2.74 6.07 1.99
CA PHE A 90 2.03 4.79 2.00
C PHE A 90 1.66 4.37 3.40
N GLU A 91 0.46 3.80 3.53
CA GLU A 91 0.00 3.19 4.76
C GLU A 91 -0.72 1.87 4.45
N LEU A 92 -0.41 0.83 5.21
CA LEU A 92 -1.11 -0.45 5.21
C LEU A 92 -1.81 -0.59 6.56
N ARG A 93 -3.13 -0.74 6.53
CA ARG A 93 -3.98 -0.90 7.70
C ARG A 93 -4.70 -2.23 7.68
N VAL A 94 -4.86 -2.87 8.83
CA VAL A 94 -5.75 -4.02 8.99
C VAL A 94 -7.13 -3.50 9.37
N LEU A 95 -8.15 -3.91 8.62
CA LEU A 95 -9.56 -3.56 8.84
C LEU A 95 -10.32 -4.66 9.56
N CYS A 96 -10.05 -5.92 9.21
CA CYS A 96 -10.67 -7.09 9.82
C CYS A 96 -9.59 -8.11 10.15
N ARG A 97 -9.85 -8.95 11.15
CA ARG A 97 -8.91 -10.01 11.57
C ARG A 97 -9.65 -11.27 12.00
N ALA A 98 -9.11 -12.42 11.60
CA ALA A 98 -9.52 -13.73 12.12
C ALA A 98 -9.15 -13.86 13.61
N GLU A 99 -10.10 -14.33 14.41
CA GLU A 99 -9.94 -14.51 15.87
C GLU A 99 -9.35 -15.88 16.22
N GLY A 100 -9.56 -16.86 15.35
CA GLY A 100 -9.17 -18.25 15.58
C GLY A 100 -9.29 -19.11 14.31
N PRO A 101 -9.13 -20.43 14.44
CA PRO A 101 -9.15 -21.36 13.30
C PRO A 101 -10.56 -21.77 12.84
N ASP A 102 -11.60 -21.38 13.56
CA ASP A 102 -13.01 -21.73 13.30
C ASP A 102 -13.70 -20.80 12.28
N GLY A 103 -12.98 -19.83 11.75
CA GLY A 103 -13.47 -18.88 10.75
C GLY A 103 -14.15 -17.64 11.34
N CYS A 104 -14.22 -17.51 12.67
CA CYS A 104 -14.68 -16.29 13.31
C CYS A 104 -13.71 -15.13 13.03
N SER A 105 -14.25 -13.98 12.67
CA SER A 105 -13.49 -12.78 12.29
C SER A 105 -14.25 -11.52 12.72
N THR A 106 -13.49 -10.49 13.09
CA THR A 106 -14.05 -9.23 13.58
C THR A 106 -13.54 -8.04 12.78
N VAL A 107 -14.43 -7.08 12.52
CA VAL A 107 -14.07 -5.74 12.02
C VAL A 107 -13.49 -4.95 13.19
N LEU A 108 -12.29 -4.40 13.02
CA LEU A 108 -11.64 -3.62 14.06
C LEU A 108 -12.37 -2.28 14.23
N GLY A 109 -12.62 -1.88 15.48
CA GLY A 109 -13.24 -0.59 15.79
C GLY A 109 -12.39 0.60 15.31
N GLU A 110 -11.07 0.44 15.32
CA GLU A 110 -10.12 1.34 14.66
C GLU A 110 -9.17 0.51 13.78
N PRO A 111 -8.96 0.89 12.52
CA PRO A 111 -7.99 0.23 11.66
C PRO A 111 -6.59 0.21 12.26
N LEU A 112 -5.98 -0.97 12.35
CA LEU A 112 -4.64 -1.12 12.90
C LEU A 112 -3.58 -0.76 11.84
N LEU A 113 -2.84 0.34 12.05
CA LEU A 113 -1.72 0.71 11.18
C LEU A 113 -0.58 -0.30 11.32
N ALA A 114 -0.39 -1.13 10.30
CA ALA A 114 0.59 -2.20 10.30
C ALA A 114 1.92 -1.80 9.65
N THR A 115 1.88 -1.01 8.57
CA THR A 115 3.10 -0.53 7.91
C THR A 115 2.90 0.90 7.42
N ARG A 116 3.93 1.73 7.59
CA ARG A 116 4.00 3.07 6.99
C ARG A 116 5.29 3.19 6.19
N ALA A 117 5.22 3.83 5.03
CA ALA A 117 6.40 4.05 4.20
C ALA A 117 6.37 5.38 3.45
N ARG A 118 7.55 5.84 3.02
CA ARG A 118 7.72 6.95 2.10
C ARG A 118 8.57 6.48 0.94
N GLY A 119 8.07 6.65 -0.28
CA GLY A 119 8.72 6.17 -1.50
C GLY A 119 8.82 7.22 -2.58
N THR A 120 9.66 6.93 -3.57
CA THR A 120 9.80 7.74 -4.78
C THR A 120 9.52 6.89 -6.02
N VAL A 121 8.61 7.36 -6.86
CA VAL A 121 8.40 6.82 -8.21
C VAL A 121 8.99 7.80 -9.24
N VAL A 122 9.55 7.27 -10.31
CA VAL A 122 10.11 8.05 -11.42
C VAL A 122 9.36 7.75 -12.71
N VAL A 123 8.95 8.80 -13.41
CA VAL A 123 8.40 8.72 -14.77
C VAL A 123 9.52 9.05 -15.77
N PRO A 124 9.77 8.22 -16.80
CA PRO A 124 10.78 8.50 -17.81
C PRO A 124 10.57 9.86 -18.50
N ARG A 125 11.66 10.59 -18.78
CA ARG A 125 11.60 11.94 -19.39
C ARG A 125 10.98 11.95 -20.79
N ASP A 126 11.16 10.86 -21.53
CA ASP A 126 10.72 10.77 -22.92
C ASP A 126 9.23 10.39 -23.02
N TYR A 127 8.59 10.04 -21.91
CA TYR A 127 7.16 9.82 -21.86
C TYR A 127 6.41 11.16 -21.93
N ARG A 128 5.49 11.26 -22.89
CA ARG A 128 4.50 12.35 -22.96
C ARG A 128 3.14 11.77 -22.64
N LYS A 129 2.46 12.35 -21.65
CA LYS A 129 1.07 12.02 -21.34
C LYS A 129 0.24 12.21 -22.61
N ARG A 130 -0.37 11.13 -23.10
CA ARG A 130 -1.34 11.23 -24.19
C ARG A 130 -2.55 11.99 -23.66
N GLY A 131 -2.94 13.03 -24.40
CA GLY A 131 -4.11 13.86 -24.08
C GLY A 131 -5.41 13.08 -24.19
#